data_AF-A0A9P1C757-F1
#
_entry.id   AF-A0A9P1C757-F1
#
_cell.length_a   1.000
_cell.length_b   1.000
_cell.length_c   1.000
_cell.angle_alpha   90.00
_cell.angle_beta   90.00
_cell.angle_gamma   90.00
#
_symmetry.space_group_name_H-M   'P 1'
#
loop_
_entity.id
_entity.type
_entity.pdbx_description
1 polymer ?
#
loop_
_entity_poly.entity_id
_entity_poly.type
_entity_poly.pdbx_seq_one_letter_code
_entity_poly.pdbx_strand_id
1 'polypeptide(L)'
;MASWLVLPFLNDVCCRIDPITITLAGSIGVALVSFPLFYLLSTSDNLRVMSVVVLGSYGVAAGIASSHLSVFVADLFPINLRALGFGMSFNVAMAFVGGSTPLVNAAILETEWTLGVGLYWSLMGGVTSLAAAWGVYCRRSGNLPSYLLGHREEHAKSFKVADEACPGDEI
;
A
#
# COMPACT_ATOMS: atom_id res chain seq x y z
N MET A 1 9.94 5.05 17.33
CA MET A 1 8.83 5.91 17.81
C MET A 1 8.44 6.98 16.79
N ALA A 2 9.38 7.71 16.17
CA ALA A 2 9.06 8.72 15.15
C ALA A 2 8.25 8.18 13.94
N SER A 3 8.52 6.95 13.49
CA SER A 3 7.84 6.33 12.33
C SER A 3 6.32 6.26 12.49
N TRP A 4 5.80 6.10 13.72
CA TRP A 4 4.37 5.98 14.00
C TRP A 4 3.61 7.29 13.85
N LEU A 5 4.26 8.45 14.02
CA LEU A 5 3.66 9.77 13.82
C LEU A 5 3.84 10.26 12.37
N VAL A 6 4.93 9.87 11.73
CA VAL A 6 5.22 10.24 10.33
C VAL A 6 4.30 9.51 9.35
N LEU A 7 3.93 8.27 9.65
CA LEU A 7 3.02 7.46 8.84
C LEU A 7 1.65 8.10 8.61
N PRO A 8 0.85 8.49 9.63
CA PRO A 8 -0.47 9.08 9.40
C PRO A 8 -0.38 10.40 8.64
N PHE A 9 0.66 11.21 8.88
CA PHE A 9 0.84 12.47 8.17
C PHE A 9 1.18 12.25 6.69
N LEU A 10 2.15 11.36 6.39
CA LEU A 10 2.46 10.99 5.01
C LEU A 10 1.25 10.38 4.30
N ASN A 11 0.49 9.54 5.02
CA ASN A 11 -0.71 8.92 4.49
C ASN A 11 -1.77 9.96 4.13
N ASP A 12 -1.99 10.97 4.99
CA ASP A 12 -2.95 12.06 4.73
C ASP A 12 -2.55 12.92 3.51
N VAL A 13 -1.25 13.19 3.34
CA VAL A 13 -0.74 13.88 2.14
C VAL A 13 -0.95 13.03 0.89
N CYS A 14 -0.73 11.72 1.00
CA CYS A 14 -0.90 10.77 -0.09
C CYS A 14 -2.38 10.55 -0.47
N CYS A 15 -3.34 10.71 0.45
CA CYS A 15 -4.78 10.57 0.15
C CYS A 15 -5.29 11.49 -0.99
N ARG A 16 -4.51 12.51 -1.39
CA ARG A 16 -4.84 13.41 -2.50
C ARG A 16 -4.49 12.85 -3.89
N ILE A 17 -3.72 11.77 -3.97
CA ILE A 17 -3.24 11.14 -5.20
C ILE A 17 -3.99 9.82 -5.41
N ASP A 18 -4.07 9.35 -6.66
CA ASP A 18 -4.67 8.06 -6.97
C ASP A 18 -4.08 6.92 -6.11
N PRO A 19 -4.92 6.15 -5.39
CA PRO A 19 -4.45 5.18 -4.41
C PRO A 19 -3.62 4.05 -5.06
N ILE A 20 -3.94 3.68 -6.29
CA ILE A 20 -3.21 2.64 -7.03
C ILE A 20 -1.80 3.09 -7.44
N THR A 21 -1.61 4.37 -7.74
CA THR A 21 -0.29 4.94 -8.08
C THR A 21 0.61 5.01 -6.86
N ILE A 22 0.05 5.32 -5.70
CA ILE A 22 0.80 5.32 -4.43
C ILE A 22 1.15 3.89 -4.02
N THR A 23 0.23 2.94 -4.21
CA THR A 23 0.49 1.53 -3.98
C THR A 23 1.66 1.03 -4.84
N LEU A 24 1.71 1.45 -6.11
CA LEU A 24 2.83 1.15 -7.00
C LEU A 24 4.16 1.73 -6.48
N ALA A 25 4.18 3.01 -6.09
CA ALA A 25 5.38 3.64 -5.55
C ALA A 25 5.87 2.95 -4.25
N GLY A 26 4.95 2.64 -3.34
CA GLY A 26 5.25 1.95 -2.08
C GLY A 26 5.78 0.53 -2.30
N SER A 27 5.16 -0.23 -3.21
CA SER A 27 5.59 -1.60 -3.53
C SER A 27 6.96 -1.66 -4.23
N ILE A 28 7.26 -0.70 -5.11
CA ILE A 28 8.61 -0.54 -5.68
C ILE A 28 9.62 -0.22 -4.55
N GLY A 29 9.24 0.67 -3.63
CA GLY A 29 10.06 0.97 -2.45
C GLY A 29 10.36 -0.28 -1.62
N VAL A 30 9.35 -1.11 -1.36
CA VAL A 30 9.53 -2.40 -0.66
C VAL A 30 10.46 -3.33 -1.44
N ALA A 31 10.28 -3.46 -2.75
CA ALA A 31 11.12 -4.31 -3.60
C ALA A 31 12.60 -3.90 -3.57
N LEU A 32 12.88 -2.59 -3.60
CA LEU A 32 14.24 -2.06 -3.59
C LEU A 32 14.88 -2.04 -2.20
N VAL A 33 14.10 -1.80 -1.14
CA VAL A 33 14.60 -1.67 0.23
C VAL A 33 14.79 -3.04 0.91
N SER A 34 14.03 -4.06 0.51
CA SER A 34 14.09 -5.41 1.12
C SER A 34 15.48 -6.04 1.04
N PHE A 35 16.09 -6.05 -0.15
CA PHE A 35 17.42 -6.65 -0.33
C PHE A 35 18.53 -5.98 0.50
N PRO A 36 18.76 -4.65 0.41
CA PRO A 36 19.81 -3.98 1.19
C PRO A 36 19.51 -4.02 2.69
N LEU A 37 18.23 -4.10 3.09
CA LEU A 37 17.86 -4.26 4.50
C LEU A 37 18.39 -5.59 5.06
N PHE A 38 18.15 -6.70 4.38
CA PHE A 38 18.61 -8.01 4.82
C PHE A 38 20.14 -8.15 4.78
N TYR A 39 20.81 -7.47 3.85
CA TYR A 39 22.27 -7.36 3.82
C TYR A 39 22.84 -6.55 5.00
N LEU A 40 22.19 -5.43 5.37
CA LEU A 40 22.57 -4.69 6.58
C LEU A 40 22.31 -5.52 7.85
N LEU A 41 21.22 -6.28 7.86
CA LEU A 41 20.86 -7.20 8.94
C LEU A 41 21.93 -8.28 9.16
N SER A 42 22.51 -8.82 8.08
CA SER A 42 23.54 -9.85 8.20
C SER A 42 24.91 -9.31 8.64
N THR A 43 25.14 -8.00 8.49
CA THR A 43 26.46 -7.38 8.68
C THR A 43 26.59 -6.62 10.00
N SER A 44 25.48 -6.27 10.66
CA SER A 44 25.49 -5.39 11.83
C SER A 44 24.82 -6.01 13.06
N ASP A 45 25.56 -6.09 14.17
CA ASP A 45 25.04 -6.51 15.49
C ASP A 45 24.31 -5.37 16.23
N ASN A 46 24.23 -4.18 15.63
CA ASN A 46 23.70 -2.98 16.26
C ASN A 46 22.17 -2.96 16.17
N LEU A 47 21.49 -3.53 17.17
CA LEU A 47 20.03 -3.58 17.29
C LEU A 47 19.33 -2.22 17.10
N ARG A 48 20.00 -1.11 17.47
CA ARG A 48 19.47 0.26 17.27
C ARG A 48 19.42 0.65 15.80
N VAL A 49 20.43 0.29 15.01
CA VAL A 49 20.47 0.58 13.57
C VAL A 49 19.46 -0.33 12.86
N MET A 50 19.41 -1.62 13.20
CA MET A 50 18.40 -2.54 12.66
C MET A 50 16.97 -2.06 12.91
N SER A 51 16.63 -1.66 14.13
CA SER A 51 15.27 -1.19 14.43
C SER A 51 14.89 0.08 13.68
N VAL A 52 15.83 1.03 13.49
CA VAL A 52 15.57 2.24 12.71
C VAL A 52 15.40 1.94 11.22
N VAL A 53 16.20 1.06 10.64
CA VAL A 53 16.09 0.74 9.20
C VAL A 53 14.85 -0.14 8.94
N VAL A 54 14.59 -1.15 9.76
CA VAL A 54 13.40 -2.02 9.61
C VAL A 54 12.10 -1.22 9.82
N LEU A 55 11.94 -0.52 10.96
CA LEU A 55 10.71 0.22 11.23
C LEU A 55 10.61 1.53 10.46
N GLY A 56 11.74 2.12 10.08
CA GLY A 56 11.80 3.39 9.36
C GLY A 56 11.54 3.20 7.87
N SER A 57 12.48 2.62 7.13
CA SER A 57 12.38 2.58 5.67
C SER A 57 11.42 1.51 5.17
N TYR A 58 11.54 0.29 5.68
CA TYR A 58 10.68 -0.82 5.23
C TYR A 58 9.25 -0.66 5.75
N GLY A 59 9.09 -0.35 7.04
CA GLY A 59 7.77 -0.11 7.65
C GLY A 59 6.98 1.01 6.98
N VAL A 60 7.63 2.11 6.60
CA VAL A 60 6.96 3.23 5.89
C VAL A 60 6.56 2.82 4.49
N ALA A 61 7.45 2.21 3.71
CA ALA A 61 7.15 1.78 2.35
C ALA A 61 5.99 0.75 2.31
N ALA A 62 6.04 -0.26 3.19
CA ALA A 62 5.01 -1.29 3.29
C ALA A 62 3.68 -0.73 3.82
N GLY A 63 3.72 0.19 4.77
CA GLY A 63 2.53 0.85 5.32
C GLY A 63 1.80 1.69 4.28
N ILE A 64 2.55 2.48 3.48
CA ILE A 64 1.97 3.28 2.40
C ILE A 64 1.35 2.39 1.31
N ALA A 65 2.05 1.31 0.93
CA ALA A 65 1.54 0.38 -0.08
C ALA A 65 0.23 -0.32 0.35
N SER A 66 0.20 -0.86 1.59
CA SER A 66 -0.94 -1.63 2.08
C SER A 66 -2.19 -0.78 2.38
N SER A 67 -2.00 0.43 2.92
CA SER A 67 -3.10 1.37 3.22
C SER A 67 -3.85 1.79 1.95
N HIS A 68 -3.13 2.23 0.92
CA HIS A 68 -3.74 2.72 -0.31
C HIS A 68 -4.28 1.59 -1.18
N LEU A 69 -3.69 0.39 -1.11
CA LEU A 69 -4.25 -0.79 -1.75
C LEU A 69 -5.66 -1.09 -1.23
N SER A 70 -5.86 -0.92 0.08
CA SER A 70 -7.17 -1.14 0.72
C SER A 70 -8.23 -0.15 0.22
N VAL A 71 -7.83 1.12 0.03
CA VAL A 71 -8.68 2.16 -0.57
C VAL A 71 -9.00 1.82 -2.03
N PHE A 72 -8.01 1.39 -2.80
CA PHE A 72 -8.20 0.99 -4.19
C PHE A 72 -9.15 -0.21 -4.35
N VAL A 73 -9.00 -1.25 -3.54
CA VAL A 73 -9.90 -2.41 -3.58
C VAL A 73 -11.33 -2.01 -3.18
N ALA A 74 -11.47 -1.14 -2.18
CA ALA A 74 -12.77 -0.62 -1.77
C ALA A 74 -13.44 0.26 -2.86
N ASP A 75 -12.65 0.91 -3.71
CA ASP A 75 -13.10 1.74 -4.83
C ASP A 75 -13.69 0.92 -6.00
N LEU A 76 -13.26 -0.34 -6.15
CA LEU A 76 -13.76 -1.25 -7.19
C LEU A 76 -15.21 -1.70 -6.97
N PHE A 77 -15.71 -1.63 -5.73
CA PHE A 77 -17.01 -2.17 -5.35
C PHE A 77 -18.02 -1.05 -5.05
N PRO A 78 -19.31 -1.28 -5.35
CA PRO A 78 -20.38 -0.37 -4.95
C PRO A 78 -20.53 -0.33 -3.43
N ILE A 79 -21.08 0.76 -2.89
CA ILE A 79 -21.09 1.04 -1.44
C ILE A 79 -21.70 -0.09 -0.60
N ASN A 80 -22.73 -0.75 -1.13
CA ASN A 80 -23.45 -1.85 -0.45
C ASN A 80 -22.62 -3.14 -0.33
N LEU A 81 -21.62 -3.32 -1.21
CA LEU A 81 -20.79 -4.54 -1.26
C LEU A 81 -19.32 -4.26 -0.91
N ARG A 82 -18.94 -3.01 -0.68
CA ARG A 82 -17.56 -2.58 -0.47
C ARG A 82 -16.87 -3.32 0.69
N ALA A 83 -17.52 -3.36 1.85
CA ALA A 83 -16.96 -4.05 3.02
C ALA A 83 -16.84 -5.56 2.80
N LEU A 84 -17.81 -6.17 2.11
CA LEU A 84 -17.82 -7.59 1.83
C LEU A 84 -16.77 -7.97 0.77
N GLY A 85 -16.66 -7.20 -0.31
CA GLY A 85 -15.66 -7.41 -1.37
C GLY A 85 -14.23 -7.22 -0.85
N PHE A 86 -13.99 -6.17 -0.06
CA PHE A 86 -12.70 -5.97 0.61
C PHE A 86 -12.40 -7.12 1.59
N GLY A 87 -13.35 -7.43 2.48
CA GLY A 87 -13.17 -8.49 3.48
C GLY A 87 -12.91 -9.85 2.86
N MET A 88 -13.66 -10.23 1.81
CA MET A 88 -13.48 -11.51 1.14
C MET A 88 -12.12 -11.59 0.44
N SER A 89 -11.75 -10.59 -0.37
CA SER A 89 -10.46 -10.58 -1.08
C SER A 89 -9.27 -10.55 -0.12
N PHE A 90 -9.33 -9.72 0.93
CA PHE A 90 -8.27 -9.63 1.93
C PHE A 90 -8.11 -10.94 2.72
N ASN A 91 -9.20 -11.54 3.20
CA ASN A 91 -9.11 -12.78 3.97
C ASN A 91 -8.65 -13.96 3.12
N VAL A 92 -9.10 -14.06 1.86
CA VAL A 92 -8.60 -15.10 0.94
C VAL A 92 -7.10 -14.92 0.72
N ALA A 93 -6.64 -13.70 0.41
CA ALA A 93 -5.22 -13.43 0.23
C ALA A 93 -4.40 -13.77 1.50
N MET A 94 -4.87 -13.39 2.68
CA MET A 94 -4.22 -13.67 3.95
C MET A 94 -4.21 -15.16 4.31
N ALA A 95 -5.26 -15.90 3.95
CA ALA A 95 -5.31 -17.35 4.18
C ALA A 95 -4.23 -18.09 3.38
N PHE A 96 -3.99 -17.69 2.13
CA PHE A 96 -2.95 -18.29 1.28
C PHE A 96 -1.55 -17.77 1.58
N VAL A 97 -1.37 -16.46 1.64
CA VAL A 97 -0.04 -15.83 1.73
C VAL A 97 0.41 -15.66 3.19
N GLY A 98 -0.50 -15.30 4.09
CA GLY A 98 -0.16 -15.02 5.48
C GLY A 98 0.43 -16.22 6.22
N GLY A 99 -0.05 -17.43 5.94
CA GLY A 99 0.48 -18.66 6.54
C GLY A 99 1.68 -19.27 5.81
N SER A 100 1.77 -19.09 4.48
CA SER A 100 2.87 -19.68 3.69
C SER A 100 4.18 -18.90 3.82
N THR A 101 4.13 -17.58 3.96
CA THR A 101 5.33 -16.73 4.06
C THR A 101 6.27 -17.11 5.22
N PRO A 102 5.79 -17.35 6.46
CA PRO A 102 6.66 -17.79 7.55
C PRO A 102 7.34 -19.15 7.29
N LEU A 103 6.60 -20.10 6.72
CA LEU A 103 7.13 -21.44 6.36
C LEU A 103 8.22 -21.34 5.30
N VAL A 104 8.01 -20.53 4.26
CA VAL A 104 9.02 -20.29 3.22
C VAL A 104 10.25 -19.61 3.80
N ASN A 105 10.07 -18.58 4.63
CA ASN A 105 11.19 -17.90 5.27
C ASN A 105 11.99 -18.83 6.18
N ALA A 106 11.31 -19.71 6.94
CA ALA A 106 11.97 -20.71 7.78
C ALA A 106 12.80 -21.70 6.94
N ALA A 107 12.23 -22.23 5.86
CA ALA A 107 12.94 -23.13 4.96
C ALA A 107 14.18 -22.47 4.30
N ILE A 108 14.09 -21.18 3.94
CA ILE A 108 15.22 -20.43 3.40
C ILE A 108 16.34 -20.28 4.44
N LEU A 109 15.97 -20.02 5.70
CA LEU A 109 16.93 -19.88 6.79
C LEU A 109 17.70 -21.17 7.07
N GLU A 110 17.10 -22.34 6.85
CA GLU A 110 17.78 -23.64 6.98
C GLU A 110 18.88 -23.86 5.93
N THR A 111 18.88 -23.10 4.83
CA THR A 111 19.84 -23.27 3.73
C THR A 111 21.15 -22.47 3.96
N GLU A 112 21.36 -21.91 5.16
CA GLU A 112 22.44 -20.96 5.53
C GLU A 112 22.54 -19.71 4.64
N TRP A 113 21.63 -19.53 3.68
CA TRP A 113 21.62 -18.38 2.79
C TRP A 113 20.86 -17.21 3.42
N THR A 114 21.56 -16.46 4.26
CA THR A 114 21.03 -15.31 5.02
C THR A 114 20.38 -14.23 4.16
N LEU A 115 20.84 -14.07 2.90
CA LEU A 115 20.27 -13.11 1.94
C LEU A 115 19.01 -13.62 1.22
N GLY A 116 18.73 -14.93 1.28
CA GLY A 116 17.60 -15.54 0.57
C GLY A 116 16.26 -14.96 1.02
N VAL A 117 16.11 -14.63 2.31
CA VAL A 117 14.89 -14.02 2.85
C VAL A 117 14.68 -12.63 2.25
N GLY A 118 15.75 -11.83 2.16
CA GLY A 118 15.69 -10.51 1.51
C GLY A 118 15.33 -10.57 0.04
N LEU A 119 15.84 -11.57 -0.68
CA LEU A 119 15.48 -11.79 -2.09
C LEU A 119 14.00 -12.18 -2.24
N TYR A 120 13.49 -13.09 -1.39
CA TYR A 120 12.09 -13.48 -1.39
C TYR A 120 11.15 -12.28 -1.19
N TRP A 121 11.41 -11.42 -0.20
CA TRP A 121 10.61 -10.21 0.03
C TRP A 121 10.73 -9.19 -1.11
N SER A 122 11.91 -9.08 -1.72
CA SER A 122 12.11 -8.23 -2.90
C SER A 122 11.29 -8.73 -4.09
N LEU A 123 11.24 -10.04 -4.33
CA LEU A 123 10.43 -10.66 -5.37
C LEU A 123 8.93 -10.46 -5.10
N MET A 124 8.47 -10.66 -3.86
CA MET A 124 7.07 -10.39 -3.50
C MET A 124 6.69 -8.92 -3.72
N GLY A 125 7.54 -7.98 -3.31
CA GLY A 125 7.36 -6.56 -3.61
C GLY A 125 7.32 -6.27 -5.12
N GLY A 126 8.16 -6.96 -5.90
CA GLY A 126 8.16 -6.89 -7.37
C GLY A 126 6.86 -7.40 -7.99
N VAL A 127 6.35 -8.54 -7.53
CA VAL A 127 5.05 -9.09 -7.97
C VAL A 127 3.93 -8.13 -7.64
N THR A 128 3.91 -7.55 -6.44
CA THR A 128 2.94 -6.50 -6.08
C THR A 128 3.09 -5.26 -6.96
N SER A 129 4.31 -4.85 -7.29
CA SER A 129 4.57 -3.71 -8.19
C SER A 129 4.03 -3.98 -9.59
N LEU A 130 4.22 -5.18 -10.13
CA LEU A 130 3.65 -5.57 -11.43
C LEU A 130 2.13 -5.58 -11.40
N ALA A 131 1.52 -6.12 -10.34
CA ALA A 131 0.08 -6.11 -10.17
C ALA A 131 -0.48 -4.68 -10.04
N ALA A 132 0.21 -3.81 -9.30
CA ALA A 132 -0.16 -2.40 -9.17
C ALA A 132 0.00 -1.65 -10.49
N ALA A 133 1.08 -1.90 -11.25
CA ALA A 133 1.31 -1.32 -12.58
C ALA A 133 0.21 -1.76 -13.56
N TRP A 134 -0.20 -3.03 -13.51
CA TRP A 134 -1.34 -3.53 -14.27
C TRP A 134 -2.64 -2.85 -13.85
N GLY A 135 -2.86 -2.65 -12.55
CA GLY A 135 -3.99 -1.89 -12.03
C GLY A 135 -4.03 -0.44 -12.53
N VAL A 136 -2.89 0.25 -12.53
CA VAL A 136 -2.75 1.60 -13.10
C VAL A 136 -3.08 1.59 -14.61
N TYR A 137 -2.53 0.62 -15.35
CA TYR A 137 -2.78 0.48 -16.78
C TYR A 137 -4.27 0.28 -17.08
N CYS A 138 -4.92 -0.68 -16.42
CA CYS A 138 -6.34 -0.94 -16.63
C CYS A 138 -7.22 0.23 -16.20
N ARG A 139 -6.84 0.98 -15.16
CA ARG A 139 -7.55 2.19 -14.72
C ARG A 139 -7.43 3.31 -15.75
N ARG A 140 -6.26 3.51 -16.36
CA ARG A 140 -6.05 4.47 -17.45
C ARG A 140 -6.81 4.10 -18.71
N SER A 141 -6.96 2.81 -19.01
CA SER A 141 -7.75 2.31 -20.14
C SER A 141 -9.26 2.40 -19.93
N GLY A 142 -9.74 2.94 -18.79
CA GLY A 142 -11.16 3.05 -18.46
C GLY A 142 -11.83 1.72 -18.11
N ASN A 143 -11.07 0.65 -17.94
CA ASN A 143 -11.60 -0.70 -17.71
C ASN A 143 -11.90 -1.00 -16.23
N LEU A 144 -11.56 -0.09 -15.30
CA LEU A 144 -11.87 -0.24 -13.88
C LEU A 144 -12.91 0.79 -13.42
N PRO A 145 -14.03 0.34 -12.84
CA PRO A 145 -14.97 1.25 -12.21
C PRO A 145 -14.32 1.92 -10.99
N SER A 146 -14.63 3.21 -10.80
CA SER A 146 -14.11 4.04 -9.71
C SER A 146 -15.28 4.64 -8.94
N TYR A 147 -15.82 3.91 -7.95
CA TYR A 147 -17.04 4.31 -7.24
C TYR A 147 -16.82 5.36 -6.15
N LEU A 148 -15.65 5.41 -5.51
CA LEU A 148 -15.29 6.42 -4.51
C LEU A 148 -14.93 7.77 -5.14
N LEU A 149 -14.13 7.76 -6.23
CA LEU A 149 -13.75 9.01 -6.90
C LEU A 149 -14.94 9.66 -7.63
N GLY A 150 -15.79 8.86 -8.30
CA GLY A 150 -16.96 9.36 -9.02
C GLY A 150 -17.92 10.14 -8.12
N HIS A 151 -18.29 9.59 -6.95
CA HIS A 151 -19.14 10.30 -5.99
C HIS A 151 -18.48 11.54 -5.38
N ARG A 152 -17.15 11.56 -5.20
CA ARG A 152 -16.44 12.74 -4.69
C ARG A 152 -16.51 13.90 -5.68
N GLU A 153 -16.39 13.63 -6.99
CA GLU A 153 -16.55 14.65 -8.02
C GLU A 153 -17.99 15.15 -8.14
N GLU A 154 -18.98 14.27 -8.02
CA GLU A 154 -20.41 14.66 -8.01
C GLU A 154 -20.76 15.53 -6.80
N HIS A 155 -20.31 15.15 -5.59
CA HIS A 155 -20.49 15.97 -4.39
C HIS A 155 -19.78 17.33 -4.49
N ALA A 156 -18.56 17.36 -5.03
CA ALA A 156 -17.82 18.61 -5.22
C ALA A 156 -18.50 19.54 -6.24
N LYS A 157 -19.07 18.99 -7.32
CA LYS A 157 -19.88 19.74 -8.29
C LYS A 157 -21.17 20.25 -7.66
N SER A 158 -21.92 19.40 -6.95
CA SER A 158 -23.15 19.80 -6.27
C SER A 158 -22.92 20.88 -5.20
N PHE A 159 -21.79 20.81 -4.48
CA PHE A 159 -21.40 21.83 -3.51
C PHE A 159 -21.04 23.16 -4.20
N LYS A 160 -20.25 23.13 -5.29
CA LYS A 160 -19.97 24.34 -6.08
C LYS A 160 -21.24 24.97 -6.67
N VAL A 161 -22.15 24.16 -7.18
CA VAL A 161 -23.44 24.65 -7.71
C VAL A 161 -24.30 25.26 -6.60
N ALA A 162 -24.27 24.71 -5.39
CA ALA A 162 -24.97 25.29 -4.24
C ALA A 162 -24.36 26.63 -3.78
N ASP A 163 -23.03 26.73 -3.81
CA ASP A 163 -22.26 27.95 -3.47
C ASP A 163 -22.48 29.06 -4.51
N GLU A 164 -22.48 28.72 -5.80
CA GLU A 164 -22.81 29.65 -6.89
C GLU A 164 -24.30 30.07 -6.89
N ALA A 165 -25.19 29.24 -6.34
CA ALA A 165 -26.62 29.56 -6.21
C ALA A 165 -26.95 30.46 -5.00
N CYS A 166 -26.07 30.53 -4.00
CA CYS A 166 -26.17 31.43 -2.85
C CYS A 166 -24.90 32.30 -2.73
N PRO A 167 -24.69 33.29 -3.60
CA PRO A 167 -23.53 34.17 -3.50
C PRO A 167 -23.73 35.16 -2.35
N GLY A 168 -23.19 34.83 -1.18
CA GLY A 168 -23.03 35.76 -0.06
C GLY A 168 -24.01 35.58 1.09
N ASP A 169 -23.64 34.71 2.03
CA ASP A 169 -23.85 34.97 3.46
C ASP A 169 -22.45 35.09 4.09
N GLU A 170 -21.74 36.18 3.75
CA GLU A 170 -20.64 36.68 4.56
C GLU A 170 -21.27 37.44 5.74
N ILE A 171 -21.15 36.87 6.95
CA ILE A 171 -21.25 37.60 8.23
C ILE A 171 -19.87 37.57 8.88
#